data_AF-A0AAE9TEB2-F1
#
_entry.id   AF-A0AAE9TEB2-F1
#
_cell.length_a   1.000
_cell.length_b   1.000
_cell.length_c   1.000
_cell.angle_alpha   90.00
_cell.angle_beta   90.00
_cell.angle_gamma   90.00
#
_symmetry.space_group_name_H-M   'P 1'
#
loop_
_entity.id
_entity.type
_entity.pdbx_description
1 polymer ?
#
loop_
_entity_poly.entity_id
_entity_poly.type
_entity_poly.pdbx_seq_one_letter_code
_entity_poly.pdbx_strand_id
1 'polypeptide(L)' 'MKEAFNNKVQVDTVRYVGQTSHGFKVEMIIKNNKIITAYPVYTRR' A
#
# COMPACT_ATOMS: atom_id res chain seq x y z
N MET A 1 3.30 7.78 3.31
CA MET A 1 2.25 7.52 2.29
C MET A 1 2.75 7.67 0.86
N LYS A 2 3.33 8.81 0.45
CA LYS A 2 3.83 9.02 -0.94
C LYS A 2 4.81 7.94 -1.41
N GLU A 3 5.75 7.56 -0.55
CA GLU A 3 6.73 6.52 -0.84
C GLU A 3 6.09 5.14 -1.07
N ALA A 4 5.21 4.69 -0.17
CA ALA A 4 4.48 3.43 -0.32
C ALA A 4 3.58 3.43 -1.57
N PHE A 5 2.97 4.55 -1.93
CA PHE A 5 2.17 4.67 -3.15
C PHE A 5 3.01 4.62 -4.43
N ASN A 6 4.22 5.18 -4.40
CA ASN A 6 5.16 5.10 -5.52
C ASN A 6 5.69 3.67 -5.69
N ASN A 7 5.99 3.00 -4.57
CA ASN A 7 6.52 1.63 -4.53
C ASN A 7 5.42 0.57 -4.44
N LYS A 8 4.18 0.89 -4.85
CA LYS A 8 3.05 -0.01 -4.73
C LYS A 8 3.16 -1.16 -5.71
N VAL A 9 2.87 -2.37 -5.25
CA VAL A 9 2.76 -3.58 -6.05
C VAL A 9 1.31 -4.03 -6.00
N GLN A 10 0.72 -4.33 -7.15
CA GLN A 10 -0.63 -4.85 -7.20
C GLN A 10 -0.66 -6.29 -6.68
N VAL A 11 -1.50 -6.56 -5.69
CA VAL A 11 -1.67 -7.90 -5.09
C VAL A 11 -3.04 -8.51 -5.40
N ASP A 12 -4.00 -7.68 -5.78
CA ASP A 12 -5.36 -8.08 -6.18
C ASP A 12 -5.90 -7.03 -7.17
N THR A 13 -7.11 -7.26 -7.70
CA THR A 13 -7.76 -6.41 -8.71
C THR A 13 -7.70 -4.92 -8.37
N VAL A 14 -8.03 -4.55 -7.13
CA VAL A 14 -7.99 -3.17 -6.64
C VAL A 14 -7.06 -2.99 -5.44
N ARG A 15 -6.42 -4.05 -4.97
CA ARG A 15 -5.53 -4.01 -3.79
C ARG A 15 -4.08 -3.91 -4.22
N TYR A 16 -3.36 -3.05 -3.51
CA TYR A 16 -1.96 -2.76 -3.72
C TYR A 16 -1.24 -2.76 -2.39
N VAL A 17 -0.03 -3.31 -2.33
CA VAL A 17 0.83 -3.24 -1.15
C VAL A 17 2.02 -2.37 -1.48
N GLY A 18 2.22 -1.32 -0.69
CA GLY A 18 3.39 -0.46 -0.75
C GLY A 18 4.26 -0.67 0.47
N GLN A 19 5.58 -0.64 0.28
CA GLN A 19 6.54 -0.69 1.38
C GLN A 19 7.39 0.58 1.37
N THR A 20 7.59 1.17 2.54
CA THR A 20 8.54 2.28 2.73
C THR A 20 9.94 1.73 2.97
N SER A 21 10.96 2.54 2.70
CA SER A 21 12.37 2.28 3.04
C SER A 21 12.59 1.88 4.51
N HIS A 22 11.69 2.31 5.40
CA HIS A 22 11.73 2.01 6.84
C HIS A 22 11.09 0.66 7.19
N GLY A 23 10.69 -0.14 6.20
CA GLY A 23 10.05 -1.44 6.40
C GLY A 23 8.55 -1.37 6.72
N PHE A 24 7.95 -0.19 6.70
CA PHE A 24 6.51 -0.03 6.91
C PHE A 24 5.74 -0.49 5.68
N LYS A 25 4.92 -1.53 5.84
CA LYS A 25 4.01 -2.00 4.80
C LYS A 25 2.66 -1.32 4.94
N VAL A 26 2.08 -0.93 3.83
CA VAL A 26 0.76 -0.31 3.74
C VAL A 26 0.00 -1.02 2.63
N GLU A 27 -1.17 -1.53 2.96
CA GLU A 27 -2.10 -2.06 1.97
C GLU A 27 -3.09 -0.97 1.60
N MET A 28 -3.35 -0.83 0.31
CA MET A 28 -4.11 0.26 -0.29
C MET A 28 -5.13 -0.31 -1.26
N ILE A 29 -6.35 0.21 -1.22
CA ILE A 29 -7.32 -0.01 -2.29
C ILE A 29 -7.30 1.20 -3.21
N ILE A 30 -7.00 0.99 -4.48
CA ILE A 30 -6.89 2.05 -5.49
C ILE A 30 -7.92 1.79 -6.58
N LYS A 31 -8.70 2.82 -6.91
CA LYS A 31 -9.67 2.80 -8.02
C LYS A 31 -9.56 4.11 -8.78
N ASN A 32 -9.55 4.04 -10.11
CA ASN A 32 -9.38 5.22 -10.99
C ASN A 32 -8.17 6.08 -10.59
N ASN A 33 -7.05 5.41 -10.28
CA ASN A 33 -5.80 6.04 -9.85
C ASN A 33 -5.88 6.89 -8.57
N LYS A 34 -6.94 6.74 -7.77
CA LYS A 34 -7.12 7.37 -6.46
C LYS A 34 -7.14 6.31 -5.35
N ILE A 35 -6.51 6.63 -4.22
CA ILE A 35 -6.56 5.81 -3.02
C ILE A 35 -7.97 5.97 -2.41
N ILE A 36 -8.69 4.87 -2.28
CA ILE A 36 -9.99 4.83 -1.58
C ILE A 36 -9.77 4.55 -0.10
N THR A 37 -8.91 3.59 0.23
CA THR A 37 -8.52 3.29 1.61
C THR A 37 -7.07 2.83 1.66
N ALA A 38 -6.41 3.07 2.79
CA ALA A 38 -5.07 2.60 3.07
C ALA A 38 -4.95 2.26 4.55
N TYR A 39 -4.45 1.06 4.86
CA TYR A 39 -4.18 0.64 6.23
C TYR A 39 -2.74 0.15 6.38
N PRO A 40 -2.09 0.47 7.52
CA PRO A 40 -0.78 -0.08 7.84
C PRO A 40 -0.90 -1.59 8.08
N VAL A 41 -0.02 -2.35 7.43
CA VAL A 41 0.13 -3.79 7.68
C VAL A 41 1.24 -3.95 8.71
N TYR A 42 0.83 -4.02 9.97
CA TYR A 42 1.74 -4.37 11.05
C TYR A 42 1.99 -5.87 11.01
N THR A 43 3.15 -6.27 10.49
CA THR A 43 3.65 -7.62 10.72
C THR A 43 4.19 -7.64 12.15
N ARG A 44 3.40 -8.16 13.09
CA ARG A 44 3.86 -8.48 14.44
C ARG A 44 4.97 -9.51 14.27
N ARG A 45 6.22 -9.11 14.54
CA ARG A 45 7.37 -10.01 14.57
C ARG A 45 7.41 -10.74 15.91
#